data_AF-A0A2Z5YWS7-F1
#
_entry.id   AF-A0A2Z5YWS7-F1
#
_cell.length_a   1.000
_cell.length_b   1.000
_cell.length_c   1.000
_cell.angle_alpha   90.00
_cell.angle_beta   90.00
_cell.angle_gamma   90.00
#
_symmetry.space_group_name_H-M   'P 1'
#
loop_
_entity.id
_entity.type
_entity.pdbx_description
1 polymer ?
#
loop_
_entity_poly.entity_id
_entity_poly.type
_entity_poly.pdbx_seq_one_letter_code
_entity_poly.pdbx_strand_id
1 'polypeptide(L)' 'MAEIVNLRMARKAARRAGKEAEAAQNRARFGQSKGATAQAKAERDGIARTLDGARLDRD' A
#
# COMPACT_ATOMS: atom_id res chain seq x y z
N MET A 1 7.77 36.65 5.82
CA MET A 1 6.41 36.41 5.29
C MET A 1 6.16 34.92 5.41
N ALA A 2 5.16 34.49 6.20
CA ALA A 2 4.91 33.07 6.42
C ALA A 2 3.84 32.58 5.43
N GLU A 3 4.09 31.43 4.80
CA GLU A 3 3.11 30.79 3.92
C GLU A 3 2.08 30.03 4.79
N ILE A 4 0.89 30.60 4.91
CA ILE A 4 -0.19 30.02 5.71
C ILE A 4 -0.93 29.00 4.84
N VAL A 5 -0.53 27.73 4.96
CA VAL A 5 -1.20 26.61 4.27
C VAL A 5 -2.41 26.08 5.04
N ASN A 6 -3.52 25.89 4.32
CA ASN A 6 -4.73 25.31 4.88
C ASN A 6 -4.60 23.78 4.99
N LEU A 7 -4.28 23.30 6.19
CA LEU A 7 -4.11 21.86 6.46
C LEU A 7 -5.39 21.03 6.22
N ARG A 8 -6.59 21.61 6.31
CA ARG A 8 -7.84 20.91 5.99
C ARG A 8 -7.89 20.55 4.51
N MET A 9 -7.54 21.50 3.64
CA MET A 9 -7.51 21.29 2.19
C MET A 9 -6.39 20.34 1.78
N ALA A 10 -5.20 20.48 2.39
CA ALA A 10 -4.08 19.57 2.17
C ALA A 10 -4.45 18.11 2.52
N ARG A 11 -5.04 17.87 3.70
CA ARG A 11 -5.51 16.53 4.09
C ARG A 11 -6.58 15.99 3.15
N LYS A 12 -7.51 16.84 2.69
CA LYS A 12 -8.54 16.44 1.73
C LYS A 12 -7.93 16.01 0.39
N ALA A 13 -6.94 16.75 -0.10
CA ALA A 13 -6.22 16.41 -1.32
C ALA A 13 -5.48 15.07 -1.16
N ALA A 14 -4.74 14.89 -0.06
CA ALA A 14 -4.04 13.65 0.23
C ALA A 14 -4.99 12.43 0.28
N ARG A 15 -6.15 12.57 0.94
CA ARG A 15 -7.16 11.50 0.96
C ARG A 15 -7.72 11.18 -0.42
N ARG A 16 -7.92 12.17 -1.28
CA ARG A 16 -8.40 11.94 -2.66
C ARG A 16 -7.35 11.21 -3.49
N ALA A 17 -6.10 11.65 -3.42
CA ALA A 17 -4.99 10.99 -4.11
C ALA A 17 -4.81 9.53 -3.65
N GLY A 18 -4.92 9.28 -2.34
CA GLY A 18 -4.90 7.91 -1.79
C GLY A 18 -5.99 7.01 -2.37
N LYS A 19 -7.24 7.51 -2.39
CA LYS A 19 -8.37 6.77 -2.99
C LYS A 19 -8.18 6.49 -4.49
N GLU A 20 -7.60 7.43 -5.22
CA GLU A 20 -7.33 7.24 -6.65
C GLU A 20 -6.25 6.18 -6.90
N ALA A 21 -5.18 6.20 -6.10
CA ALA A 21 -4.14 5.18 -6.13
C ALA A 21 -4.69 3.79 -5.79
N GLU A 22 -5.51 3.68 -4.75
CA GLU A 22 -6.21 2.43 -4.39
C GLU A 22 -7.10 1.95 -5.54
N ALA A 23 -7.88 2.85 -6.15
CA ALA A 23 -8.74 2.50 -7.28
C ALA A 23 -7.93 2.03 -8.50
N ALA A 24 -6.78 2.64 -8.79
CA ALA A 24 -5.89 2.21 -9.86
C ALA A 24 -5.31 0.82 -9.60
N GLN A 25 -4.87 0.55 -8.36
CA GLN A 25 -4.39 -0.78 -7.96
C GLN A 25 -5.50 -1.85 -8.08
N ASN A 26 -6.71 -1.53 -7.63
CA ASN A 26 -7.84 -2.44 -7.72
C ASN A 26 -8.23 -2.71 -9.18
N ARG A 27 -8.21 -1.70 -10.04
CA ARG A 27 -8.40 -1.87 -11.49
C ARG A 27 -7.35 -2.80 -12.10
N ALA A 28 -6.08 -2.65 -11.73
CA ALA A 28 -5.02 -3.53 -12.21
C ALA A 28 -5.13 -4.98 -11.70
N ARG A 29 -5.70 -5.18 -10.51
CA ARG A 29 -5.92 -6.51 -9.91
C ARG A 29 -7.23 -7.17 -10.36
N PHE A 30 -8.17 -6.39 -10.86
CA PHE A 30 -9.47 -6.91 -11.28
C PHE A 30 -9.30 -7.88 -12.47
N GLY A 31 -10.02 -9.01 -12.44
CA GLY A 31 -9.92 -10.04 -13.49
C GLY A 31 -8.74 -11.00 -13.35
N GLN A 32 -7.92 -10.91 -12.30
CA GLN A 32 -6.89 -11.90 -12.02
C GLN A 32 -7.49 -13.29 -11.75
N SER A 33 -6.85 -14.33 -12.30
CA SER A 33 -7.27 -15.71 -12.07
C SER A 33 -7.00 -16.15 -10.63
N LYS A 34 -7.71 -17.18 -10.16
CA LYS A 34 -7.50 -17.74 -8.81
C LYS A 34 -6.04 -18.18 -8.59
N GLY A 35 -5.41 -18.75 -9.62
CA GLY A 35 -4.01 -19.18 -9.58
C GLY A 35 -3.03 -18.01 -9.41
N ALA A 36 -3.22 -16.93 -10.17
CA ALA A 36 -2.39 -15.72 -10.06
C ALA A 36 -2.50 -15.08 -8.68
N THR A 37 -3.71 -14.99 -8.13
CA THR A 37 -3.94 -14.48 -6.78
C THR A 37 -3.28 -15.37 -5.70
N ALA A 38 -3.38 -16.69 -5.85
CA ALA A 38 -2.77 -17.64 -4.91
C ALA A 38 -1.23 -17.57 -4.92
N GLN A 39 -0.64 -17.48 -6.11
CA GLN A 39 0.81 -17.31 -6.25
C GLN A 39 1.28 -15.99 -5.62
N ALA A 40 0.63 -14.87 -5.95
CA ALA A 40 0.97 -13.56 -5.37
C ALA A 40 0.83 -13.56 -3.82
N LYS A 41 -0.12 -14.32 -3.27
CA LYS A 41 -0.24 -14.50 -1.81
C LYS A 41 0.94 -15.31 -1.27
N ALA A 42 1.26 -16.45 -1.86
CA ALA A 42 2.37 -17.30 -1.42
C ALA A 42 3.72 -16.56 -1.45
N GLU A 43 3.94 -15.73 -2.47
CA GLU A 43 5.13 -14.87 -2.57
C GLU A 43 5.18 -13.85 -1.43
N ARG A 44 4.08 -13.15 -1.15
CA ARG A 44 3.99 -12.18 -0.03
C ARG A 44 4.23 -12.86 1.32
N ASP A 45 3.62 -14.02 1.54
CA ASP A 45 3.77 -14.78 2.78
C ASP A 45 5.20 -15.31 2.95
N GLY A 46 5.89 -15.64 1.84
CA GLY A 46 7.32 -15.97 1.84
C GLY A 46 8.19 -14.79 2.26
N ILE A 47 7.98 -13.64 1.61
CA ILE A 47 8.72 -12.39 1.92
C ILE A 47 8.50 -11.97 3.37
N ALA A 48 7.26 -12.01 3.86
CA ALA A 48 6.94 -11.68 5.25
C ALA A 48 7.70 -12.58 6.23
N ARG A 49 7.67 -13.90 6.02
CA ARG A 49 8.43 -14.85 6.87
C ARG A 49 9.94 -14.59 6.83
N THR A 50 10.49 -14.29 5.65
CA THR A 50 11.92 -13.94 5.52
C THR A 50 12.25 -12.66 6.27
N LEU A 51 11.41 -11.64 6.15
CA LEU A 51 11.60 -10.36 6.84
C LEU A 51 11.49 -10.52 8.36
N ASP A 52 10.49 -11.27 8.83
CA ASP A 52 10.28 -11.55 10.26
C ASP A 52 11.46 -12.34 10.83
N GLY A 53 11.95 -13.36 10.12
CA GLY A 53 13.12 -14.12 10.54
C GLY A 53 14.43 -13.33 10.51
N ALA A 54 14.52 -12.29 9.68
CA ALA A 54 15.67 -11.39 9.61
C ALA A 54 15.58 -10.21 10.59
N ARG A 55 14.47 -10.08 11.33
CA ARG A 55 14.26 -8.99 12.27
C ARG A 55 15.14 -9.21 13.50
N LEU A 56 16.14 -8.34 13.64
CA LEU A 56 16.91 -8.20 14.87
C LEU A 56 16.16 -7.23 15.78
N ASP A 57 15.49 -7.75 16.80
CA ASP A 57 14.97 -6.90 17.87
C ASP A 57 16.19 -6.32 18.61
N ARG A 58 16.29 -4.99 18.56
CA ARG A 58 17.36 -4.23 19.20
C ARG A 58 16.82 -3.76 20.55
N ASP A 59 17.25 -4.44 21.62
CA ASP A 59 17.07 -3.99 23.01
C ASP A 59 17.83 -2.69 23.28
#